data_AF-I3IKL9-F1
#
_entry.id   AF-I3IKL9-F1
#
_cell.length_a   1.000
_cell.length_b   1.000
_cell.length_c   1.000
_cell.angle_alpha   90.00
_cell.angle_beta   90.00
_cell.angle_gamma   90.00
#
_symmetry.space_group_name_H-M   'P 1'
#
loop_
_entity.id
_entity.type
_entity.pdbx_description
1 polymer ?
#
loop_
_entity_poly.entity_id
_entity_poly.type
_entity_poly.pdbx_seq_one_letter_code
_entity_poly.pdbx_strand_id
1 'polypeptide(L)'
;MDKKQVQIAPTFAFIDPFGFSGVPFALIKRLLSKPRCEVLITFMVDSINRWIDHPDQQITDHISELFGTSDCFDIIKQSPDRIAALCNLYQEQLRREVKYVRYFEMLDYDNRAIYYLFFASNHRLGYVKMKETMWEVDLKGEFRFSDATNPYQTVFFELDPTDTLWPILRGHFTGQEVLTDSILKFVEEDTAFLETHMKATLKRHLDENLPSVERITVRPEKQNGKKWIKGTFPSGVFIKFP
;
A
#
# COMPACT_ATOMS: atom_id res chain seq x y z
N MET A 1 -10.29 -15.17 -25.61
CA MET A 1 -9.39 -15.89 -24.67
C MET A 1 -10.04 -16.19 -23.31
N ASP A 2 -11.06 -15.43 -22.89
CA ASP A 2 -11.71 -15.49 -21.55
C ASP A 2 -12.58 -16.72 -21.19
N LYS A 3 -12.99 -17.55 -22.15
CA LYS A 3 -14.02 -18.59 -21.92
C LYS A 3 -13.48 -20.00 -21.65
N LYS A 4 -12.16 -20.19 -21.62
CA LYS A 4 -11.55 -21.50 -21.37
C LYS A 4 -10.73 -21.44 -20.09
N GLN A 5 -10.85 -22.45 -19.23
CA GLN A 5 -9.94 -22.73 -18.10
C GLN A 5 -8.54 -23.10 -18.61
N VAL A 6 -7.94 -22.22 -19.41
CA VAL A 6 -6.53 -22.34 -19.79
C VAL A 6 -5.73 -21.74 -18.66
N GLN A 7 -4.68 -22.43 -18.25
CA GLN A 7 -3.67 -21.89 -17.36
C GLN A 7 -3.08 -20.66 -18.05
N ILE A 8 -3.49 -19.48 -17.60
CA ILE A 8 -2.99 -18.22 -18.15
C ILE A 8 -1.52 -18.11 -17.74
N ALA A 9 -0.68 -17.61 -18.65
CA ALA A 9 0.68 -17.24 -18.31
C ALA A 9 0.69 -16.27 -17.12
N PRO A 10 1.80 -16.16 -16.37
CA PRO A 10 1.96 -15.06 -15.42
C PRO A 10 1.67 -13.73 -16.13
N THR A 11 0.80 -12.91 -15.55
CA THR A 11 0.29 -11.70 -16.18
C THR A 11 0.39 -10.54 -15.21
N PHE A 12 1.02 -9.46 -15.66
CA PHE A 12 0.86 -8.14 -15.08
C PHE A 12 -0.09 -7.35 -16.00
N ALA A 13 -1.28 -7.04 -15.53
CA ALA A 13 -2.30 -6.32 -16.30
C ALA A 13 -2.36 -4.87 -15.83
N PHE A 14 -1.96 -3.95 -16.71
CA PHE A 14 -2.20 -2.52 -16.50
C PHE A 14 -3.52 -2.12 -17.17
N ILE A 15 -4.42 -1.52 -16.40
CA ILE A 15 -5.79 -1.20 -16.81
C ILE A 15 -6.02 0.30 -16.64
N ASP A 16 -6.18 0.99 -17.76
CA ASP A 16 -6.26 2.44 -17.82
C ASP A 16 -7.56 2.88 -18.52
N PRO A 17 -8.68 3.00 -17.78
CA PRO A 17 -9.96 3.41 -18.36
C PRO A 17 -9.98 4.89 -18.77
N PHE A 18 -10.78 5.20 -19.78
CA PHE A 18 -11.18 6.58 -20.05
C PHE A 18 -12.33 6.97 -19.11
N GLY A 19 -11.99 7.47 -17.91
CA GLY A 19 -12.97 7.76 -16.86
C GLY A 19 -13.27 6.54 -15.99
N PHE A 20 -14.54 6.17 -15.83
CA PHE A 20 -14.98 5.07 -14.96
C PHE A 20 -15.77 3.97 -15.67
N SER A 21 -16.02 4.11 -16.98
CA SER A 21 -16.75 3.12 -17.77
C SER A 21 -15.81 2.11 -18.43
N GLY A 22 -16.35 0.94 -18.81
CA GLY A 22 -15.61 -0.08 -19.57
C GLY A 22 -14.70 -1.00 -18.74
N VAL A 23 -14.57 -0.75 -17.42
CA VAL A 23 -13.78 -1.59 -16.51
C VAL A 23 -14.63 -2.01 -15.32
N PRO A 24 -15.56 -2.96 -15.50
CA PRO A 24 -16.37 -3.47 -14.40
C PRO A 24 -15.49 -4.25 -13.41
N PHE A 25 -15.78 -4.16 -12.11
CA PHE A 25 -15.08 -4.90 -11.05
C PHE A 25 -15.06 -6.41 -11.31
N ALA A 26 -16.10 -6.96 -11.95
CA ALA A 26 -16.16 -8.36 -12.34
C ALA A 26 -14.99 -8.78 -13.26
N LEU A 27 -14.51 -7.89 -14.13
CA LEU A 27 -13.31 -8.12 -14.96
C LEU A 27 -12.06 -8.21 -14.07
N ILE A 28 -11.90 -7.26 -13.15
CA ILE A 28 -10.77 -7.19 -12.21
C ILE A 28 -10.72 -8.44 -11.34
N LYS A 29 -11.84 -8.78 -10.72
CA LYS A 29 -12.03 -10.01 -9.93
C LYS A 29 -11.63 -11.25 -10.72
N ARG A 30 -12.05 -11.36 -11.98
CA ARG A 30 -11.71 -12.50 -12.83
C ARG A 30 -10.22 -12.60 -13.12
N LEU A 31 -9.54 -11.47 -13.34
CA LEU A 31 -8.08 -11.43 -13.50
C LEU A 31 -7.38 -11.88 -12.20
N LEU A 32 -7.76 -11.27 -11.08
CA LEU A 32 -7.17 -11.54 -9.77
C LEU A 32 -7.44 -12.96 -9.23
N SER A 33 -8.50 -13.62 -9.70
CA SER A 33 -8.77 -15.04 -9.41
C SER A 33 -7.70 -16.00 -9.95
N LYS A 34 -6.83 -15.52 -10.85
CA LYS A 34 -5.73 -16.32 -11.41
C LYS A 34 -4.52 -16.24 -10.48
N PRO A 35 -3.93 -17.38 -10.06
CA PRO A 35 -2.87 -17.39 -9.02
C PRO A 35 -1.62 -16.57 -9.33
N ARG A 36 -1.35 -16.26 -10.61
CA ARG A 36 -0.16 -15.54 -11.07
C ARG A 36 -0.52 -14.26 -11.84
N CYS A 37 -1.65 -13.64 -11.49
CA CYS A 37 -2.04 -12.37 -12.06
C CYS A 37 -1.90 -11.26 -11.03
N GLU A 38 -1.35 -10.14 -11.48
CA GLU A 38 -1.24 -8.89 -10.75
C GLU A 38 -1.91 -7.82 -11.59
N VAL A 39 -2.55 -6.86 -10.94
CA VAL A 39 -3.27 -5.80 -11.64
C VAL A 39 -2.81 -4.44 -11.10
N LEU A 40 -2.56 -3.51 -12.01
CA LEU A 40 -2.40 -2.08 -11.74
C LEU A 40 -3.55 -1.35 -12.46
N ILE A 41 -4.29 -0.51 -11.76
CA ILE A 41 -5.50 0.16 -12.29
C ILE A 41 -5.41 1.66 -12.08
N THR A 42 -5.65 2.44 -13.14
CA THR A 42 -5.90 3.87 -13.02
C THR A 42 -7.32 4.10 -12.52
N PHE A 43 -7.43 4.67 -11.33
CA PHE A 43 -8.69 5.02 -10.68
C PHE A 43 -8.93 6.53 -10.80
N MET A 44 -9.80 6.88 -11.76
CA MET A 44 -10.14 8.26 -12.15
C MET A 44 -11.08 8.91 -11.13
N VAL A 45 -10.60 9.07 -9.90
CA VAL A 45 -11.37 9.49 -8.72
C VAL A 45 -12.13 10.82 -8.91
N ASP A 46 -11.54 11.81 -9.58
CA ASP A 46 -12.18 13.10 -9.85
C ASP A 46 -13.39 12.92 -10.76
N SER A 47 -13.24 12.10 -11.80
CA SER A 47 -14.33 11.76 -12.71
C SER A 47 -15.44 11.03 -11.95
N ILE A 48 -15.11 10.00 -11.17
CA ILE A 48 -16.10 9.26 -10.39
C ILE A 48 -16.84 10.20 -9.43
N ASN A 49 -16.10 11.02 -8.68
CA ASN A 49 -16.67 11.94 -7.71
C ASN A 49 -17.61 12.97 -8.36
N ARG A 50 -17.29 13.44 -9.57
CA ARG A 50 -18.13 14.39 -10.32
C ARG A 50 -19.44 13.77 -10.80
N TRP A 51 -19.41 12.50 -11.21
CA TRP A 51 -20.52 11.85 -11.91
C TRP A 51 -21.35 10.92 -11.01
N ILE A 52 -20.97 10.72 -9.75
CA ILE A 52 -21.67 9.79 -8.85
C ILE A 52 -23.10 10.19 -8.48
N ASP A 53 -23.41 11.49 -8.49
CA ASP A 53 -24.75 12.02 -8.21
C ASP A 53 -25.55 12.31 -9.50
N HIS A 54 -25.09 11.79 -10.66
CA HIS A 54 -25.71 12.10 -11.94
C HIS A 54 -27.11 11.46 -12.05
N PRO A 55 -28.12 12.18 -12.58
CA PRO A 55 -29.50 11.67 -12.66
C PRO A 55 -29.71 10.57 -13.72
N ASP A 56 -28.76 10.39 -14.64
CA ASP A 56 -28.80 9.32 -15.65
C ASP A 56 -28.40 7.97 -15.03
N GLN A 57 -29.32 7.01 -15.06
CA GLN A 57 -29.12 5.67 -14.53
C GLN A 57 -27.95 4.93 -15.20
N GLN A 58 -27.72 5.15 -16.50
CA GLN A 58 -26.63 4.46 -17.19
C GLN A 58 -25.26 4.88 -16.62
N ILE A 59 -25.12 6.14 -16.18
CA ILE A 59 -23.89 6.64 -15.57
C ILE A 59 -23.68 6.03 -14.19
N THR A 60 -24.73 5.98 -13.36
CA THR A 60 -24.66 5.39 -12.02
C THR A 60 -24.47 3.86 -12.09
N ASP A 61 -25.00 3.19 -13.10
CA ASP A 61 -24.76 1.77 -13.36
C ASP A 61 -23.27 1.50 -13.63
N HIS A 62 -22.61 2.30 -14.48
CA HIS A 62 -21.17 2.15 -14.73
C HIS A 62 -20.32 2.35 -13.47
N ILE A 63 -20.72 3.26 -12.58
CA ILE A 63 -20.04 3.48 -11.30
C ILE A 63 -20.24 2.26 -10.38
N SER A 64 -21.47 1.74 -10.29
CA SER A 64 -21.76 0.53 -9.52
C SER A 64 -20.99 -0.68 -10.05
N GLU A 65 -20.89 -0.80 -11.37
CA GLU A 65 -20.09 -1.82 -12.04
C GLU A 65 -18.60 -1.70 -11.70
N LEU A 66 -18.03 -0.49 -11.73
CA LEU A 66 -16.63 -0.23 -11.38
C LEU A 66 -16.32 -0.69 -9.95
N PHE A 67 -17.20 -0.40 -8.99
CA PHE A 67 -17.04 -0.84 -7.60
C PHE A 67 -17.45 -2.30 -7.36
N GLY A 68 -18.27 -2.87 -8.25
CA GLY A 68 -18.88 -4.19 -8.04
C GLY A 68 -19.97 -4.18 -6.96
N THR A 69 -20.44 -3.01 -6.54
CA THR A 69 -21.53 -2.82 -5.57
C THR A 69 -22.20 -1.47 -5.78
N SER A 70 -23.51 -1.41 -5.52
CA SER A 70 -24.28 -0.16 -5.45
C SER A 70 -24.14 0.56 -4.11
N ASP A 71 -23.53 -0.06 -3.10
CA ASP A 71 -23.34 0.54 -1.77
C ASP A 71 -22.51 1.84 -1.82
N CYS A 72 -21.79 2.07 -2.93
CA CYS A 72 -20.99 3.28 -3.14
C CYS A 72 -21.80 4.56 -2.92
N PHE A 73 -23.05 4.64 -3.40
CA PHE A 73 -23.84 5.87 -3.32
C PHE A 73 -24.12 6.27 -1.87
N ASP A 74 -24.53 5.30 -1.03
CA ASP A 74 -24.86 5.57 0.37
C ASP A 74 -23.62 5.88 1.21
N ILE A 75 -22.54 5.11 1.02
CA ILE A 75 -21.26 5.31 1.72
C ILE A 75 -20.71 6.71 1.45
N ILE A 76 -20.80 7.16 0.21
CA ILE A 76 -20.20 8.42 -0.22
C ILE A 76 -21.07 9.61 0.21
N LYS A 77 -22.40 9.48 0.15
CA LYS A 77 -23.33 10.50 0.64
C LYS A 77 -23.19 10.77 2.14
N GLN A 78 -22.78 9.77 2.92
CA GLN A 78 -22.59 9.88 4.36
C GLN A 78 -21.17 10.35 4.76
N SER A 79 -20.22 10.34 3.82
CA SER A 79 -18.83 10.68 4.12
C SER A 79 -18.55 12.19 4.04
N PRO A 80 -17.90 12.80 5.06
CA PRO A 80 -17.43 14.17 4.96
C PRO A 80 -16.27 14.33 3.96
N ASP A 81 -15.53 13.25 3.69
CA ASP A 81 -14.50 13.18 2.67
C ASP A 81 -14.89 12.11 1.63
N ARG A 82 -15.43 12.59 0.51
CA ARG A 82 -15.90 11.72 -0.58
C ARG A 82 -14.77 11.00 -1.28
N ILE A 83 -13.62 11.65 -1.46
CA ILE A 83 -12.46 11.10 -2.17
C ILE A 83 -11.86 9.95 -1.36
N ALA A 84 -11.64 10.17 -0.05
CA ALA A 84 -11.18 9.11 0.83
C ALA A 84 -12.18 7.94 0.87
N ALA A 85 -13.49 8.21 0.93
CA ALA A 85 -14.50 7.15 0.91
C ALA A 85 -14.51 6.33 -0.39
N LEU A 86 -14.36 6.98 -1.54
CA LEU A 86 -14.23 6.33 -2.85
C LEU A 86 -13.03 5.39 -2.88
N CYS A 87 -11.85 5.89 -2.49
CA CYS A 87 -10.61 5.09 -2.48
C CYS A 87 -10.69 3.93 -1.49
N ASN A 88 -11.18 4.18 -0.28
CA ASN A 88 -11.35 3.15 0.75
C ASN A 88 -12.31 2.06 0.29
N LEU A 89 -13.45 2.42 -0.32
CA LEU A 89 -14.39 1.43 -0.83
C LEU A 89 -13.74 0.57 -1.92
N TYR A 90 -13.05 1.17 -2.88
CA TYR A 90 -12.39 0.41 -3.94
C TYR A 90 -11.28 -0.50 -3.39
N GLN A 91 -10.49 -0.01 -2.44
CA GLN A 91 -9.49 -0.79 -1.73
C GLN A 91 -10.10 -2.01 -1.04
N GLU A 92 -11.20 -1.83 -0.31
CA GLU A 92 -11.89 -2.92 0.40
C GLU A 92 -12.48 -3.94 -0.55
N GLN A 93 -13.00 -3.51 -1.71
CA GLN A 93 -13.45 -4.45 -2.74
C GLN A 93 -12.27 -5.29 -3.25
N LEU A 94 -11.12 -4.69 -3.55
CA LEU A 94 -9.93 -5.42 -3.98
C LEU A 94 -9.38 -6.36 -2.89
N ARG A 95 -9.37 -5.94 -1.62
CA ARG A 95 -8.88 -6.75 -0.48
C ARG A 95 -9.70 -8.02 -0.25
N ARG A 96 -10.96 -8.06 -0.69
CA ARG A 96 -11.78 -9.26 -0.66
C ARG A 96 -11.33 -10.32 -1.67
N GLU A 97 -10.63 -9.91 -2.73
CA GLU A 97 -10.22 -10.79 -3.82
C GLU A 97 -8.72 -11.15 -3.75
N VAL A 98 -7.88 -10.30 -3.14
CA VAL A 98 -6.44 -10.53 -3.03
C VAL A 98 -5.84 -10.14 -1.69
N LYS A 99 -4.69 -10.74 -1.38
CA LYS A 99 -3.96 -10.48 -0.12
C LYS A 99 -3.33 -9.08 -0.06
N TYR A 100 -2.77 -8.57 -1.15
CA TYR A 100 -2.02 -7.32 -1.15
C TYR A 100 -2.70 -6.29 -2.03
N VAL A 101 -3.08 -5.17 -1.43
CA VAL A 101 -3.65 -4.01 -2.13
C VAL A 101 -2.98 -2.75 -1.59
N ARG A 102 -2.53 -1.90 -2.49
CA ARG A 102 -1.97 -0.59 -2.17
C ARG A 102 -2.26 0.37 -3.29
N TYR A 103 -2.47 1.63 -2.96
CA TYR A 103 -2.74 2.65 -3.96
C TYR A 103 -1.94 3.92 -3.72
N PHE A 104 -1.73 4.62 -4.82
CA PHE A 104 -0.81 5.75 -4.91
C PHE A 104 -1.56 6.94 -5.45
N GLU A 105 -1.39 8.08 -4.82
CA GLU A 105 -1.97 9.34 -5.27
C GLU A 105 -1.06 9.98 -6.30
N MET A 106 -1.54 10.14 -7.54
CA MET A 106 -0.79 10.85 -8.57
C MET A 106 -1.14 12.33 -8.52
N LEU A 107 -0.13 13.17 -8.29
CA LEU A 107 -0.28 14.62 -8.25
C LEU A 107 0.27 15.26 -9.52
N ASP A 108 -0.30 16.40 -9.91
CA ASP A 108 0.31 17.30 -10.90
C ASP A 108 1.39 18.19 -10.26
N TYR A 109 2.03 19.04 -11.06
CA TYR A 109 3.04 20.00 -10.61
C TYR A 109 2.51 21.03 -9.59
N ASP A 110 1.20 21.25 -9.54
CA ASP A 110 0.51 22.14 -8.60
C ASP A 110 0.01 21.40 -7.36
N ASN A 111 0.46 20.15 -7.14
CA ASN A 111 0.05 19.25 -6.06
C ASN A 111 -1.46 18.92 -6.05
N ARG A 112 -2.11 18.86 -7.22
CA ARG A 112 -3.51 18.43 -7.36
C ARG A 112 -3.58 16.96 -7.72
N ALA A 113 -4.39 16.21 -7.00
CA ALA A 113 -4.67 14.81 -7.32
C ALA A 113 -5.32 14.69 -8.71
N ILE A 114 -4.64 13.97 -9.60
CA ILE A 114 -5.12 13.70 -10.96
C ILE A 114 -5.93 12.39 -10.95
N TYR A 115 -5.35 11.32 -10.41
CA TYR A 115 -5.94 10.00 -10.27
C TYR A 115 -5.18 9.19 -9.22
N TYR A 116 -5.71 8.02 -8.85
CA TYR A 116 -5.00 7.06 -8.02
C TYR A 116 -4.59 5.84 -8.83
N LEU A 117 -3.43 5.26 -8.56
CA LEU A 117 -3.01 3.97 -9.11
C LEU A 117 -3.22 2.89 -8.06
N PHE A 118 -4.10 1.93 -8.31
CA PHE A 118 -4.33 0.79 -7.43
C PHE A 118 -3.56 -0.44 -7.91
N PHE A 119 -2.66 -0.93 -7.07
CA PHE A 119 -1.98 -2.21 -7.27
C PHE A 119 -2.62 -3.30 -6.42
N ALA A 120 -2.91 -4.45 -7.04
CA ALA A 120 -3.52 -5.62 -6.43
C ALA A 120 -2.78 -6.90 -6.83
N SER A 121 -2.35 -7.69 -5.84
CA SER A 121 -1.61 -8.95 -6.06
C SER A 121 -1.83 -9.94 -4.91
N ASN A 122 -1.71 -11.24 -5.22
CA ASN A 122 -1.61 -12.30 -4.21
C ASN A 122 -0.15 -12.63 -3.85
N HIS A 123 0.83 -12.08 -4.56
CA HIS A 123 2.23 -12.44 -4.45
C HIS A 123 3.04 -11.38 -3.69
N ARG A 124 3.58 -11.75 -2.51
CA ARG A 124 4.35 -10.83 -1.66
C ARG A 124 5.50 -10.17 -2.41
N LEU A 125 6.23 -10.91 -3.24
CA LEU A 125 7.38 -10.35 -3.95
C LEU A 125 6.96 -9.27 -4.95
N GLY A 126 5.84 -9.42 -5.67
CA GLY A 126 5.38 -8.41 -6.62
C GLY A 126 4.94 -7.15 -5.89
N TYR A 127 4.29 -7.32 -4.74
CA TYR A 127 3.96 -6.23 -3.84
C TYR A 127 5.18 -5.46 -3.32
N VAL A 128 6.23 -6.15 -2.85
CA VAL A 128 7.47 -5.50 -2.43
C VAL A 128 8.15 -4.81 -3.62
N LYS A 129 8.19 -5.44 -4.80
CA LYS A 129 8.78 -4.85 -6.02
C LYS A 129 8.04 -3.60 -6.48
N MET A 130 6.72 -3.56 -6.34
CA MET A 130 5.93 -2.36 -6.61
C MET A 130 6.32 -1.22 -5.66
N LYS A 131 6.44 -1.50 -4.35
CA LYS A 131 6.91 -0.51 -3.37
C LYS A 131 8.33 -0.01 -3.68
N GLU A 132 9.24 -0.89 -4.05
CA GLU A 132 10.60 -0.50 -4.45
C GLU A 132 10.57 0.47 -5.65
N THR A 133 9.78 0.13 -6.67
CA THR A 133 9.65 0.95 -7.88
C THR A 133 9.13 2.34 -7.55
N MET A 134 8.16 2.45 -6.64
CA MET A 134 7.68 3.74 -6.17
C MET A 134 8.76 4.59 -5.50
N TRP A 135 9.50 4.01 -4.56
CA TRP A 135 10.59 4.71 -3.90
C TRP A 135 11.67 5.16 -4.90
N GLU A 136 11.87 4.45 -6.00
CA GLU A 136 12.81 4.83 -7.06
C GLU A 136 12.30 5.97 -7.97
N VAL A 137 11.00 6.02 -8.27
CA VAL A 137 10.44 7.03 -9.18
C VAL A 137 10.33 8.39 -8.47
N ASP A 138 9.92 8.43 -7.20
CA ASP A 138 9.74 9.72 -6.49
C ASP A 138 11.08 10.47 -6.29
N LEU A 139 12.19 9.74 -6.12
CA LEU A 139 13.54 10.33 -6.02
C LEU A 139 13.98 11.12 -7.26
N LYS A 140 13.35 10.87 -8.42
CA LYS A 140 13.68 11.59 -9.66
C LYS A 140 12.95 12.92 -9.79
N GLY A 141 11.94 13.18 -8.95
CA GLY A 141 11.23 14.46 -8.87
C GLY A 141 10.44 14.87 -10.12
N GLU A 142 10.37 14.02 -11.15
CA GLU A 142 9.67 14.31 -12.42
C GLU A 142 8.14 14.26 -12.24
N PHE A 143 7.66 13.47 -11.29
CA PHE A 143 6.26 13.35 -10.88
C PHE A 143 6.21 13.14 -9.36
N ARG A 144 5.39 13.93 -8.66
CA ARG A 144 5.16 13.75 -7.22
C ARG A 144 3.97 12.82 -7.01
N PHE A 145 4.17 11.76 -6.25
CA PHE A 145 3.06 10.92 -5.80
C PHE A 145 3.26 10.52 -4.35
N SER A 146 2.16 10.22 -3.65
CA SER A 146 2.18 9.83 -2.24
C SER A 146 1.57 8.44 -2.06
N ASP A 147 2.04 7.69 -1.05
CA ASP A 147 1.31 6.49 -0.63
C ASP A 147 0.10 6.91 0.20
N ALA A 148 -1.09 6.75 -0.39
CA ALA A 148 -2.33 7.19 0.22
C ALA A 148 -3.15 6.03 0.83
N THR A 149 -2.57 4.82 0.87
CA THR A 149 -3.24 3.57 1.29
C THR A 149 -3.78 3.63 2.71
N ASN A 150 -3.11 4.37 3.60
CA ASN A 150 -3.64 4.72 4.91
C ASN A 150 -3.87 6.25 4.92
N PRO A 151 -5.13 6.71 4.93
CA PRO A 151 -5.45 8.14 4.86
C PRO A 151 -4.95 8.93 6.08
N TYR A 152 -4.64 8.27 7.20
CA TYR A 152 -4.05 8.89 8.39
C TYR A 152 -2.51 8.89 8.37
N GLN A 153 -1.90 8.28 7.34
CA GLN A 153 -0.46 8.05 7.26
C GLN A 153 0.01 8.21 5.81
N THR A 154 -0.27 9.37 5.22
CA THR A 154 0.28 9.76 3.92
C THR A 154 1.80 9.86 4.01
N VAL A 155 2.49 9.11 3.16
CA VAL A 155 3.95 9.14 3.08
C VAL A 155 4.38 9.96 1.88
N PHE A 156 5.11 11.05 2.13
CA PHE A 156 5.83 11.83 1.13
C PHE A 156 7.28 11.33 1.06
N PHE A 157 7.74 10.86 -0.09
CA PHE A 157 9.06 10.24 -0.18
C PHE A 157 10.22 11.25 -0.23
N GLU A 158 9.93 12.55 -0.23
CA GLU A 158 10.91 13.63 -0.04
C GLU A 158 11.47 13.70 1.41
N LEU A 159 10.78 13.12 2.40
CA LEU A 159 11.21 13.13 3.81
C LEU A 159 12.16 11.96 4.13
N ASP A 160 13.03 12.12 5.14
CA ASP A 160 13.86 11.02 5.63
C ASP A 160 12.95 9.86 6.10
N PRO A 161 13.02 8.68 5.42
CA PRO A 161 12.14 7.57 5.74
C PRO A 161 12.27 7.09 7.19
N THR A 162 13.44 7.32 7.80
CA THR A 162 13.71 6.89 9.16
C THR A 162 12.95 7.72 10.20
N ASP A 163 12.77 9.02 9.95
CA ASP A 163 12.03 9.92 10.83
C ASP A 163 10.52 9.61 10.81
N THR A 164 10.00 9.24 9.64
CA THR A 164 8.58 8.85 9.51
C THR A 164 8.32 7.44 10.00
N LEU A 165 9.21 6.47 9.72
CA LEU A 165 9.00 5.07 10.09
C LEU A 165 9.11 4.81 11.59
N TRP A 166 9.97 5.53 12.30
CA TRP A 166 10.16 5.32 13.74
C TRP A 166 8.89 5.44 14.60
N PRO A 167 8.09 6.53 14.54
CA PRO A 167 6.88 6.65 15.35
C PRO A 167 5.87 5.54 15.04
N ILE A 168 5.82 5.04 13.80
CA ILE A 168 4.96 3.92 13.40
C ILE A 168 5.42 2.62 14.07
N LEU A 169 6.72 2.32 13.99
CA LEU A 169 7.30 1.13 14.63
C LEU A 169 7.12 1.18 16.15
N ARG A 170 7.37 2.32 16.78
CA ARG A 170 7.10 2.49 18.21
C ARG A 170 5.64 2.29 18.53
N GLY A 171 4.72 3.00 17.88
CA GLY A 171 3.30 2.90 18.16
C GLY A 171 2.78 1.46 18.09
N HIS A 172 3.31 0.66 17.17
CA HIS A 172 2.92 -0.75 17.01
C HIS A 172 3.61 -1.71 17.99
N PHE A 173 4.90 -1.52 18.30
CA PHE A 173 5.71 -2.48 19.06
C PHE A 173 6.11 -2.02 20.48
N THR A 174 5.59 -0.89 20.98
CA THR A 174 5.96 -0.30 22.29
C THR A 174 6.00 -1.34 23.41
N GLY A 175 7.12 -1.40 24.14
CA GLY A 175 7.35 -2.33 25.25
C GLY A 175 7.47 -3.81 24.88
N GLN A 176 7.33 -4.18 23.61
CA GLN A 176 7.40 -5.56 23.14
C GLN A 176 8.83 -5.95 22.75
N GLU A 177 9.11 -7.24 22.85
CA GLU A 177 10.28 -7.85 22.24
C GLU A 177 9.85 -8.70 21.05
N VAL A 178 10.36 -8.35 19.87
CA VAL A 178 9.90 -8.87 18.59
C VAL A 178 11.07 -9.32 17.71
N LEU A 179 10.82 -10.32 16.87
CA LEU A 179 11.77 -10.77 15.87
C LEU A 179 11.82 -9.80 14.70
N THR A 180 13.01 -9.62 14.13
CA THR A 180 13.22 -8.79 12.93
C THR A 180 12.34 -9.24 11.76
N ASP A 181 12.04 -10.53 11.64
CA ASP A 181 11.12 -11.08 10.63
C ASP A 181 9.69 -10.56 10.78
N SER A 182 9.21 -10.44 12.03
CA SER A 182 7.88 -9.90 12.33
C SER A 182 7.83 -8.39 12.05
N ILE A 183 8.90 -7.67 12.41
CA ILE A 183 9.03 -6.23 12.09
C ILE A 183 9.03 -6.05 10.57
N LEU A 184 9.83 -6.84 9.84
CA LEU A 184 9.93 -6.76 8.39
C LEU A 184 8.58 -7.05 7.73
N LYS A 185 7.88 -8.08 8.19
CA LYS A 185 6.53 -8.41 7.70
C LYS A 185 5.58 -7.22 7.89
N PHE A 186 5.54 -6.63 9.08
CA PHE A 186 4.72 -5.44 9.34
C PHE A 186 5.12 -4.25 8.45
N VAL A 187 6.42 -3.97 8.34
CA VAL A 187 6.93 -2.87 7.49
C VAL A 187 6.51 -3.07 6.04
N GLU A 188 6.66 -4.27 5.51
CA GLU A 188 6.33 -4.55 4.12
C GLU A 188 4.83 -4.56 3.88
N GLU A 189 4.06 -5.30 4.70
CA GLU A 189 2.63 -5.55 4.48
C GLU A 189 1.78 -4.31 4.84
N ASP A 190 2.07 -3.66 5.97
CA ASP A 190 1.20 -2.65 6.59
C ASP A 190 1.69 -1.20 6.42
N THR A 191 2.93 -0.97 5.98
CA THR A 191 3.48 0.40 5.81
C THR A 191 3.98 0.64 4.39
N ALA A 192 4.26 1.90 4.00
CA ALA A 192 4.86 2.22 2.70
C ALA A 192 6.36 1.90 2.61
N PHE A 193 7.00 1.53 3.73
CA PHE A 193 8.46 1.46 3.82
C PHE A 193 9.05 0.11 3.41
N LEU A 194 10.36 0.11 3.12
CA LEU A 194 11.11 -1.05 2.67
C LEU A 194 11.98 -1.63 3.79
N GLU A 195 12.52 -2.83 3.57
CA GLU A 195 13.49 -3.46 4.49
C GLU A 195 14.71 -2.56 4.75
N THR A 196 15.18 -1.84 3.73
CA THR A 196 16.29 -0.89 3.83
C THR A 196 15.99 0.23 4.82
N HIS A 197 14.77 0.80 4.75
CA HIS A 197 14.31 1.84 5.68
C HIS A 197 14.18 1.28 7.09
N MET A 198 13.58 0.09 7.26
CA MET A 198 13.53 -0.60 8.56
C MET A 198 14.92 -0.75 9.17
N LYS A 199 15.89 -1.29 8.43
CA LYS A 199 17.24 -1.51 8.92
C LYS A 199 17.93 -0.18 9.30
N ALA A 200 17.74 0.87 8.49
CA ALA A 200 18.28 2.19 8.78
C ALA A 200 17.66 2.80 10.05
N THR A 201 16.34 2.72 10.21
CA THR A 201 15.62 3.17 11.41
C THR A 201 16.10 2.42 12.65
N LEU A 202 16.12 1.09 12.62
CA LEU A 202 16.59 0.30 13.76
C LEU A 202 18.05 0.60 14.11
N LYS A 203 18.91 0.82 13.10
CA LYS A 203 20.30 1.20 13.32
C LYS A 203 20.44 2.56 14.01
N ARG A 204 19.64 3.55 13.60
CA ARG A 204 19.61 4.88 14.21
C ARG A 204 19.16 4.82 15.66
N HIS A 205 18.12 4.03 15.96
CA HIS A 205 17.56 3.89 17.31
C HIS A 205 18.33 2.91 18.22
N LEU A 206 19.43 2.33 17.73
CA LEU A 206 20.40 1.59 18.55
C LEU A 206 21.43 2.52 19.21
N ASP A 207 21.51 3.80 18.82
CA ASP A 207 22.48 4.75 19.35
C ASP A 207 22.34 4.87 20.88
N GLU A 208 23.45 4.59 21.59
CA GLU A 208 23.49 4.60 23.04
C GLU A 208 23.33 6.01 23.63
N ASN A 209 23.56 7.05 22.83
CA ASN A 209 23.36 8.46 23.21
C ASN A 209 21.88 8.89 23.20
N LEU A 210 20.98 8.09 22.62
CA LEU A 210 19.56 8.40 22.63
C LEU A 210 18.94 8.15 24.02
N PRO A 211 17.93 8.95 24.42
CA PRO A 211 17.14 8.67 25.62
C PRO A 211 16.55 7.27 25.61
N SER A 212 16.42 6.63 26.78
CA SER A 212 15.90 5.26 26.88
C SER A 212 14.52 5.07 26.24
N VAL A 213 13.68 6.12 26.18
CA VAL A 213 12.34 6.11 25.56
C VAL A 213 12.36 6.14 24.03
N GLU A 214 13.53 6.42 23.44
CA GLU A 214 13.78 6.46 21.99
C GLU A 214 14.71 5.33 21.53
N ARG A 215 15.15 4.46 22.45
CA ARG A 215 16.24 3.51 22.19
C ARG A 215 15.76 2.07 22.22
N ILE A 216 16.05 1.33 21.15
CA ILE A 216 15.83 -0.12 21.13
C ILE A 216 16.96 -0.86 21.85
N THR A 217 16.67 -2.06 22.34
CA THR A 217 17.69 -2.99 22.84
C THR A 217 17.64 -4.30 22.06
N VAL A 218 18.78 -4.97 21.90
CA VAL A 218 18.90 -6.18 21.06
C VAL A 218 19.47 -7.32 21.89
N ARG A 219 18.88 -8.51 21.79
CA ARG A 219 19.43 -9.69 22.48
C ARG A 219 20.81 -10.05 21.90
N PRO A 220 21.76 -10.51 22.74
CA PRO A 220 23.07 -10.94 22.27
C PRO A 220 23.03 -12.15 21.32
N GLU A 221 21.99 -12.97 21.41
CA GLU A 221 21.81 -14.18 20.62
C GLU A 221 20.58 -14.10 19.73
N LYS A 222 20.73 -14.58 18.51
CA LYS A 222 19.64 -14.74 17.54
C LYS A 222 18.81 -15.98 17.86
N GLN A 223 17.65 -16.10 17.21
CA GLN A 223 16.77 -17.26 17.31
C GLN A 223 17.47 -18.60 17.01
N ASN A 224 18.49 -18.60 16.14
CA ASN A 224 19.28 -19.79 15.83
C ASN A 224 20.47 -20.04 16.77
N GLY A 225 20.55 -19.33 17.90
CA GLY A 225 21.63 -19.44 18.90
C GLY A 225 22.95 -18.80 18.49
N LYS A 226 23.07 -18.27 17.27
CA LYS A 226 24.30 -17.56 16.85
C LYS A 226 24.32 -16.16 17.46
N LYS A 227 25.52 -15.70 17.83
CA LYS A 227 25.73 -14.33 18.31
C LYS A 227 25.28 -13.31 17.26
N TRP A 228 24.65 -12.25 17.74
CA TRP A 228 24.31 -11.09 16.93
C TRP A 228 25.56 -10.25 16.63
N ILE A 229 25.63 -9.69 15.42
CA ILE A 229 26.68 -8.77 15.01
C ILE A 229 26.15 -7.36 15.22
N LYS A 230 26.77 -6.59 16.13
CA LYS A 230 26.31 -5.24 16.51
C LYS A 230 26.10 -4.37 15.28
N GLY A 231 24.94 -3.72 15.20
CA GLY A 231 24.57 -2.80 14.11
C GLY A 231 24.01 -3.47 12.85
N THR A 232 23.78 -4.79 12.85
CA THR A 232 23.13 -5.50 11.74
C THR A 232 21.74 -6.00 12.15
N PHE A 233 20.81 -6.13 11.20
CA PHE A 233 19.46 -6.65 11.49
C PHE A 233 19.04 -7.71 10.45
N PRO A 234 19.72 -8.87 10.41
CA PRO A 234 19.25 -10.02 9.64
C PRO A 234 18.03 -10.68 10.31
N SER A 235 17.40 -11.60 9.58
CA SER A 235 16.39 -12.52 10.12
C SER A 235 16.85 -13.20 11.42
N GLY A 236 15.93 -13.35 12.37
CA GLY A 236 16.12 -14.04 13.63
C GLY A 236 16.70 -13.18 14.77
N VAL A 237 16.88 -11.87 14.60
CA VAL A 237 17.33 -10.97 15.68
C VAL A 237 16.15 -10.52 16.53
N PHE A 238 16.26 -10.66 17.86
CA PHE A 238 15.28 -10.17 18.83
C PHE A 238 15.56 -8.71 19.20
N ILE A 239 14.56 -7.86 19.03
CA ILE A 239 14.62 -6.43 19.29
C ILE A 239 13.54 -6.09 20.30
N LYS A 240 13.92 -5.44 21.39
CA LYS A 240 13.00 -4.89 22.37
C LYS A 240 12.85 -3.40 22.15
N PHE A 241 11.61 -2.99 21.90
CA PHE A 241 11.24 -1.58 21.78
C PHE A 241 11.06 -0.98 23.18
N PRO A 242 11.35 0.33 23.32
CA PRO A 242 11.15 1.05 24.57
C PRO A 242 9.68 1.10 24.97
#